data_AF-A0A453J0T0-F1
#
_entry.id   AF-A0A453J0T0-F1
#
_cell.length_a   1.000
_cell.length_b   1.000
_cell.length_c   1.000
_cell.angle_alpha   90.00
_cell.angle_beta   90.00
_cell.angle_gamma   90.00
#
_symmetry.space_group_name_H-M   'P 1'
#
loop_
_entity.id
_entity.type
_entity.pdbx_description
1 polymer ?
#
loop_
_entity_poly.entity_id
_entity_poly.type
_entity_poly.pdbx_seq_one_letter_code
_entity_poly.pdbx_strand_id
1 'polypeptide(L)' 'KRLSEKESVNYVALTGPLPDLEEWSTSVPSELSPRVKQWVPCELA' A
#
# COMPACT_ATOMS: atom_id res chain seq x y z
N LYS A 1 -6.06 28.20 -2.05
CA LYS A 1 -6.62 28.03 -3.42
C LYS A 1 -7.38 26.70 -3.42
N ARG A 2 -8.68 26.68 -3.75
CA ARG A 2 -9.41 25.41 -3.97
C ARG A 2 -9.01 24.90 -5.35
N LEU A 3 -8.65 23.62 -5.46
CA LEU A 3 -8.42 22.97 -6.75
C LEU A 3 -9.74 22.98 -7.54
N SER A 4 -9.65 23.16 -8.86
CA SER A 4 -10.82 23.08 -9.74
C SER A 4 -11.46 21.70 -9.59
N GLU A 5 -12.79 21.59 -9.68
CA GLU A 5 -13.51 20.33 -9.48
C GLU A 5 -13.01 19.20 -10.42
N LYS A 6 -12.51 19.57 -11.60
CA LYS A 6 -11.86 18.67 -12.57
C LYS A 6 -10.50 18.11 -12.12
N GLU A 7 -9.84 18.77 -11.19
CA GLU A 7 -8.53 18.39 -10.64
C GLU A 7 -8.65 17.79 -9.23
N SER A 8 -9.84 17.86 -8.64
CA SER A 8 -10.16 17.28 -7.33
C SER A 8 -10.49 15.80 -7.48
N VAL A 9 -9.50 14.99 -7.84
CA VAL A 9 -9.65 13.53 -7.88
C VAL A 9 -9.70 13.01 -6.44
N ASN A 10 -10.86 12.52 -6.00
CA ASN A 10 -10.98 11.76 -4.76
C ASN A 10 -10.30 10.39 -4.97
N TYR A 11 -9.00 10.34 -4.72
CA TYR A 11 -8.29 9.08 -4.65
C TYR A 11 -8.86 8.28 -3.48
N VAL A 12 -9.34 7.07 -3.77
CA VAL A 12 -9.78 6.13 -2.73
C VAL A 12 -8.61 5.91 -1.80
N ALA A 13 -8.75 6.38 -0.56
CA ALA A 13 -7.79 6.07 0.47
C ALA A 13 -7.96 4.57 0.80
N LEU A 14 -6.93 3.78 0.50
CA LEU A 14 -6.90 2.35 0.83
C LEU A 14 -6.61 2.19 2.34
N THR A 15 -7.51 2.71 3.18
CA THR A 15 -7.43 2.62 4.65
C THR A 15 -7.97 1.29 5.16
N GLY A 16 -7.69 0.20 4.43
CA GLY A 16 -8.04 -1.15 4.83
C GLY A 16 -7.02 -1.72 5.82
N PRO A 17 -7.30 -2.90 6.41
CA PRO A 17 -6.28 -3.65 7.13
C PRO A 17 -5.10 -3.93 6.21
N LEU A 18 -3.93 -4.12 6.82
CA LEU A 18 -2.76 -4.56 6.09
C LEU A 18 -3.04 -5.88 5.38
N PRO A 19 -2.58 -6.04 4.12
CA PRO A 19 -2.71 -7.30 3.41
C PRO A 19 -1.91 -8.39 4.12
N ASP A 20 -2.35 -9.63 3.96
CA ASP A 20 -1.57 -10.79 4.40
C ASP A 20 -0.24 -10.81 3.62
N LEU A 21 0.88 -10.69 4.34
CA LEU A 21 2.20 -10.61 3.73
C LEU A 21 2.61 -11.93 3.09
N GLU A 22 2.11 -13.06 3.61
CA GLU A 22 2.39 -14.38 3.07
C GLU A 22 1.71 -14.54 1.70
N GLU A 23 0.42 -14.21 1.61
CA GLU A 23 -0.35 -14.18 0.36
C GLU A 23 0.27 -13.20 -0.64
N TRP A 24 0.56 -11.97 -0.21
CA TRP A 24 1.15 -10.95 -1.08
C TRP A 24 2.53 -11.36 -1.61
N SER A 25 3.33 -12.05 -0.80
CA SER A 25 4.66 -12.53 -1.20
C SER A 25 4.62 -13.56 -2.35
N THR A 26 3.49 -14.24 -2.55
CA THR A 26 3.29 -15.17 -3.68
C THR A 26 2.88 -14.47 -4.97
N SER A 27 2.39 -13.24 -4.87
CA SER A 27 1.93 -12.43 -6.01
C SER A 27 3.03 -11.58 -6.63
N VAL A 28 4.23 -11.57 -6.04
CA VAL A 28 5.40 -10.82 -6.51
C VAL A 28 6.48 -11.77 -7.03
N PRO A 29 7.41 -11.29 -7.88
CA PRO A 29 8.58 -12.06 -8.29
C PRO A 29 9.36 -12.63 -7.10
N SER A 30 9.94 -13.82 -7.29
CA SER A 30 10.62 -14.59 -6.24
C SER A 30 11.73 -13.81 -5.51
N GLU A 31 12.38 -12.90 -6.22
CA GLU A 31 13.45 -12.02 -5.75
C GLU A 31 12.95 -10.99 -4.72
N LEU A 32 11.67 -10.66 -4.78
CA LEU A 32 11.02 -9.66 -3.92
C LEU A 32 10.22 -10.30 -2.78
N SER A 33 9.78 -11.56 -2.94
CA SER A 33 9.07 -12.34 -1.92
C SER A 33 9.68 -12.25 -0.51
N PRO A 34 11.00 -12.46 -0.30
CA PRO A 34 11.58 -12.38 1.05
C PRO A 34 11.53 -10.98 1.65
N ARG A 35 11.60 -9.93 0.83
CA ARG A 35 11.49 -8.53 1.29
C ARG A 35 10.06 -8.16 1.67
N VAL A 36 9.09 -8.68 0.92
CA VAL A 36 7.66 -8.49 1.22
C VAL A 36 7.30 -9.10 2.58
N LYS A 37 7.79 -10.30 2.89
CA LYS A 37 7.54 -10.96 4.18
C LYS A 37 8.14 -10.22 5.38
N GLN A 38 9.18 -9.42 5.16
CA GLN A 38 9.84 -8.63 6.20
C GLN A 38 9.30 -7.21 6.31
N TRP A 39 8.30 -6.86 5.49
CA TRP A 39 7.76 -5.52 5.46
C TRP A 39 6.99 -5.22 6.74
N VAL A 40 7.30 -4.08 7.35
CA VAL A 40 6.63 -3.60 8.56
C VAL A 40 6.13 -2.16 8.33
N PRO A 41 4.93 -1.81 8.81
CA PRO A 41 4.45 -0.44 8.76
C PRO A 41 5.40 0.47 9.54
N CYS A 42 5.66 1.66 9.02
CA CYS A 42 6.30 2.70 9.82
C CYS A 42 5.33 3.11 10.93
N GLU A 43 5.73 2.94 12.19
CA GLU A 43 5.00 3.54 13.31
C GLU A 43 5.17 5.06 13.24
N LEU A 44 4.07 5.78 13.12
CA LEU A 44 4.05 7.24 13.28
C LEU A 44 4.27 7.54 14.76
N ALA A 45 5.44 8.08 15.08
CA ALA A 45 5.80 8.58 16.42
C ALA A 45 4.94 9.78 16.84
#